data_AF-A0A5C5XTW9-F1
#
_entry.id   AF-A0A5C5XTW9-F1
#
_cell.length_a   1.000
_cell.length_b   1.000
_cell.length_c   1.000
_cell.angle_alpha   90.00
_cell.angle_beta   90.00
_cell.angle_gamma   90.00
#
_symmetry.space_group_name_H-M   'P 1'
#
loop_
_entity.id
_entity.type
_entity.pdbx_description
1 polymer ?
#
loop_
_entity_poly.entity_id
_entity_poly.type
_entity_poly.pdbx_seq_one_letter_code
_entity_poly.pdbx_strand_id
1 'polypeptide(L)'
;MNPPPWLRRVCLISLLVGLALVVLGPVLAYGVVSWQVDQQAGDPAKAFEAAIEPWRQGLLWTTPIGMAMVFQGGLGLLFFWVTRVADASRDT
;
A
#
# COMPACT_ATOMS: atom_id res chain seq x y z
N MET A 1 21.18 -0.80 22.04
CA MET A 1 21.09 -2.18 21.54
C MET A 1 20.98 -2.09 20.03
N ASN A 2 21.91 -2.70 19.29
CA ASN A 2 21.83 -2.72 17.84
C ASN A 2 20.60 -3.52 17.41
N PRO A 3 19.65 -2.91 16.66
CA PRO A 3 18.46 -3.62 16.22
C PRO A 3 18.85 -4.74 15.24
N PRO A 4 18.21 -5.93 15.34
CA PRO A 4 18.66 -7.10 14.62
C PRO A 4 18.44 -6.96 13.09
N PRO A 5 19.32 -7.55 12.26
CA PRO A 5 19.35 -7.29 10.81
C PRO A 5 18.10 -7.77 10.07
N TRP A 6 17.34 -8.72 10.64
CA TRP A 6 16.08 -9.19 10.07
C TRP A 6 14.95 -8.15 10.19
N LEU A 7 14.98 -7.31 11.23
CA LEU A 7 13.92 -6.33 11.49
C LEU A 7 13.93 -5.22 10.42
N ARG A 8 15.11 -4.84 9.89
CA ARG A 8 15.21 -3.93 8.74
C ARG A 8 14.53 -4.50 7.49
N ARG A 9 14.69 -5.81 7.25
CA ARG A 9 14.05 -6.50 6.12
C ARG A 9 12.53 -6.50 6.29
N VAL A 10 12.02 -6.73 7.50
CA VAL A 10 10.58 -6.66 7.79
C VAL A 10 10.03 -5.27 7.53
N CYS A 11 10.70 -4.21 7.96
CA CYS A 11 10.25 -2.83 7.68
C CYS A 11 10.22 -2.51 6.19
N LEU A 12 11.24 -2.95 5.43
CA LEU A 12 11.28 -2.79 3.98
C LEU A 12 10.16 -3.58 3.28
N ILE A 13 9.93 -4.83 3.68
CA ILE A 13 8.85 -5.66 3.13
C ILE A 13 7.50 -5.02 3.41
N SER A 14 7.27 -4.56 4.65
CA SER A 14 6.03 -3.86 5.03
C SER A 14 5.80 -2.61 4.19
N LEU A 15 6.85 -1.79 3.98
CA LEU A 15 6.77 -0.61 3.12
C LEU A 15 6.43 -0.96 1.66
N LEU A 16 7.11 -1.96 1.09
CA LEU A 16 6.91 -2.39 -0.30
C LEU A 16 5.52 -2.99 -0.51
N VAL A 17 5.05 -3.83 0.41
CA VAL A 17 3.70 -4.42 0.35
C VAL A 17 2.65 -3.34 0.53
N GLY A 18 2.84 -2.39 1.45
CA GLY A 18 1.93 -1.26 1.62
C GLY A 18 1.83 -0.40 0.37
N LEU A 19 2.97 -0.05 -0.23
CA LEU A 19 3.01 0.70 -1.50
C LEU A 19 2.35 -0.08 -2.64
N ALA A 20 2.62 -1.38 -2.73
CA ALA A 20 1.98 -2.25 -3.71
C ALA A 20 0.46 -2.24 -3.55
N LEU A 21 -0.07 -2.36 -2.33
CA LEU A 21 -1.52 -2.32 -2.08
C LEU A 21 -2.13 -0.96 -2.45
N VAL A 22 -1.46 0.15 -2.14
CA VAL A 22 -1.93 1.50 -2.45
C VAL A 22 -1.90 1.79 -3.96
N VAL A 23 -0.93 1.25 -4.69
CA VAL A 23 -0.74 1.53 -6.13
C VAL A 23 -1.42 0.49 -7.03
N LEU A 24 -1.21 -0.81 -6.78
CA LEU A 24 -1.81 -1.89 -7.56
C LEU A 24 -3.30 -2.06 -7.26
N GLY A 25 -3.77 -1.71 -6.05
CA GLY A 25 -5.19 -1.74 -5.71
C GLY A 25 -6.05 -0.97 -6.72
N PRO A 26 -5.83 0.33 -6.91
CA PRO A 26 -6.53 1.13 -7.93
C PRO A 26 -6.35 0.60 -9.37
N VAL A 27 -5.15 0.13 -9.73
CA VAL A 27 -4.82 -0.30 -11.11
C VAL A 27 -5.55 -1.59 -11.50
N LEU A 28 -5.45 -2.63 -10.66
CA LEU A 28 -6.17 -3.89 -10.87
C LEU A 28 -7.67 -3.64 -10.91
N ALA A 29 -8.13 -2.77 -10.04
CA ALA A 29 -9.52 -2.49 -9.91
C ALA A 29 -10.04 -1.69 -11.15
N TYR A 30 -9.27 -0.76 -11.72
CA TYR A 30 -9.63 -0.08 -12.99
C TYR A 30 -9.66 -1.06 -14.18
N GLY A 31 -8.71 -2.00 -14.24
CA GLY A 31 -8.66 -3.04 -15.26
C GLY A 31 -9.90 -3.96 -15.25
N VAL A 32 -10.39 -4.33 -14.07
CA VAL A 32 -11.60 -5.16 -13.94
C VAL A 32 -12.87 -4.39 -14.32
N VAL A 33 -12.99 -3.12 -13.91
CA VAL A 33 -14.15 -2.28 -14.24
C VAL A 33 -14.25 -2.04 -15.74
N SER A 34 -13.14 -1.66 -16.40
CA SER A 34 -13.12 -1.48 -17.86
C SER A 34 -13.52 -2.76 -18.60
N TRP A 35 -13.05 -3.92 -18.14
CA TRP A 35 -13.43 -5.22 -18.71
C TRP A 35 -14.91 -5.56 -18.52
N GLN A 36 -15.50 -5.24 -17.36
CA GLN A 36 -16.94 -5.47 -17.11
C GLN A 36 -17.84 -4.53 -17.91
N VAL A 37 -17.42 -3.28 -18.09
CA VAL A 37 -18.16 -2.27 -18.87
C VAL A 37 -18.18 -2.65 -20.35
N ASP A 38 -17.07 -3.15 -20.90
CA ASP A 38 -16.99 -3.62 -22.29
C ASP A 38 -17.92 -4.82 -22.57
N GLN A 39 -18.18 -5.68 -21.58
CA GLN A 39 -19.11 -6.81 -21.74
C GLN A 39 -20.59 -6.41 -21.68
N GLN A 40 -20.92 -5.28 -21.07
CA GLN A 40 -22.31 -4.82 -20.88
C GLN A 40 -22.74 -3.74 -21.88
N ALA A 41 -22.19 -3.77 -23.10
CA ALA A 41 -22.24 -2.76 -24.17
C ALA A 41 -23.64 -2.27 -24.67
N GLY A 42 -24.74 -2.51 -23.94
CA GLY A 42 -26.07 -1.96 -24.22
C GLY A 42 -26.34 -0.59 -23.58
N ASP A 43 -25.75 -0.27 -22.42
CA ASP A 43 -25.95 1.02 -21.74
C ASP A 43 -24.74 1.34 -20.81
N PRO A 44 -23.65 1.90 -21.36
CA PRO A 44 -22.35 1.99 -20.67
C PRO A 44 -22.38 2.84 -19.39
N ALA A 45 -23.31 3.79 -19.30
CA ALA A 45 -23.45 4.64 -18.10
C ALA A 45 -23.96 3.85 -16.88
N LYS A 46 -24.97 2.99 -17.07
CA LYS A 46 -25.51 2.15 -15.99
C LYS A 46 -24.58 1.00 -15.62
N ALA A 47 -23.89 0.42 -16.60
CA ALA A 47 -22.86 -0.59 -16.37
C ALA A 47 -21.70 -0.04 -15.54
N PHE A 48 -21.30 1.22 -15.80
CA PHE A 48 -20.25 1.91 -15.05
C PHE A 48 -20.66 2.19 -13.60
N GLU A 49 -21.89 2.68 -13.35
CA GLU A 49 -22.40 2.88 -11.98
C GLU A 49 -22.47 1.57 -11.19
N ALA A 50 -22.96 0.48 -11.81
CA ALA A 50 -23.02 -0.82 -11.16
C ALA A 50 -21.64 -1.44 -10.88
N ALA A 51 -20.66 -1.20 -11.75
CA ALA A 51 -19.29 -1.69 -11.59
C ALA A 51 -18.48 -0.90 -10.55
N ILE A 52 -18.81 0.37 -10.31
CA ILE A 52 -18.11 1.26 -9.37
C ILE A 52 -18.44 0.96 -7.89
N GLU A 53 -19.67 0.58 -7.57
CA GLU A 53 -20.10 0.41 -6.18
C GLU A 53 -19.28 -0.66 -5.40
N PRO A 54 -19.08 -1.90 -5.92
CA PRO A 54 -18.20 -2.88 -5.26
C PRO A 54 -16.73 -2.46 -5.25
N TRP A 55 -16.32 -1.64 -6.22
CA TRP A 55 -14.95 -1.11 -6.32
C TRP A 55 -14.64 -0.09 -5.23
N ARG A 56 -15.59 0.82 -4.98
CA ARG A 56 -15.51 1.82 -3.93
C ARG A 56 -15.38 1.15 -2.56
N GLN A 57 -16.12 0.07 -2.35
CA GLN A 57 -15.97 -0.74 -1.14
C GLN A 57 -14.58 -1.39 -1.06
N GLY A 58 -14.11 -2.05 -2.12
CA GLY A 58 -12.78 -2.68 -2.14
C GLY A 58 -11.63 -1.72 -1.83
N LEU A 59 -11.67 -0.50 -2.35
CA LEU A 59 -10.67 0.53 -2.04
C LEU A 59 -10.79 1.11 -0.64
N LEU A 60 -12.02 1.30 -0.14
CA LEU A 60 -12.23 1.73 1.23
C LEU A 60 -11.64 0.73 2.24
N TRP A 61 -11.64 -0.57 1.92
CA TRP A 61 -11.06 -1.60 2.78
C TRP A 61 -9.53 -1.74 2.64
N THR A 62 -9.01 -1.69 1.41
CA THR A 62 -7.59 -1.99 1.14
C THR A 62 -6.67 -0.78 1.32
N THR A 63 -7.16 0.43 1.07
CA THR A 63 -6.36 1.67 1.19
C THR A 63 -5.89 1.95 2.62
N PRO A 64 -6.73 1.85 3.67
CA PRO A 64 -6.29 2.05 5.05
C PRO A 64 -5.23 1.03 5.47
N ILE A 65 -5.38 -0.22 5.02
CA ILE A 65 -4.42 -1.30 5.30
C ILE A 65 -3.08 -1.01 4.62
N GLY A 66 -3.10 -0.66 3.33
CA GLY A 66 -1.90 -0.28 2.58
C GLY A 66 -1.19 0.93 3.22
N MET A 67 -1.94 1.96 3.57
CA MET A 67 -1.40 3.15 4.26
C MET A 67 -0.80 2.82 5.62
N ALA A 68 -1.45 1.97 6.42
CA ALA A 68 -0.93 1.52 7.71
C ALA A 68 0.40 0.76 7.56
N MET A 69 0.52 -0.09 6.54
CA MET A 69 1.76 -0.81 6.22
C MET A 69 2.88 0.13 5.78
N VAL A 70 2.58 1.11 4.91
CA VAL A 70 3.56 2.14 4.53
C VAL A 70 4.03 2.93 5.75
N PHE A 71 3.11 3.31 6.62
CA PHE A 71 3.42 4.07 7.84
C PHE A 71 4.28 3.25 8.82
N GLN A 72 3.93 1.98 9.08
CA GLN A 72 4.71 1.09 9.95
C GLN A 72 6.11 0.83 9.38
N GLY A 73 6.22 0.54 8.08
CA GLY A 73 7.51 0.36 7.42
C GLY A 73 8.38 1.61 7.48
N GLY A 74 7.78 2.78 7.22
CA GLY A 74 8.45 4.09 7.28
C GLY A 74 8.96 4.45 8.68
N LEU A 75 8.10 4.34 9.70
CA LEU A 75 8.50 4.57 11.09
C LEU A 75 9.60 3.61 11.56
N GLY A 76 9.49 2.33 11.19
CA GLY A 76 10.52 1.34 11.51
C GLY A 76 11.88 1.71 10.92
N LEU A 77 11.91 2.10 9.64
CA LEU A 77 13.14 2.55 8.98
C LEU A 77 13.69 3.85 9.58
N LEU A 78 12.82 4.79 9.96
CA LEU A 78 13.22 6.01 10.63
C LEU A 78 13.87 5.72 11.99
N PHE A 79 13.30 4.79 12.77
CA PHE A 79 13.88 4.35 14.04
C PHE A 79 15.27 3.72 13.86
N PHE A 80 15.45 2.87 12.84
CA PHE A 80 16.77 2.34 12.47
C PHE A 80 17.77 3.44 12.10
N TRP A 81 17.32 4.47 11.41
CA TRP A 81 18.18 5.59 11.03
C TRP A 81 18.60 6.39 12.26
N VAL A 82 17.66 6.75 13.14
CA VAL A 82 17.94 7.50 14.38
C VAL A 82 18.91 6.73 15.28
N THR A 83 18.68 5.43 15.49
CA THR A 83 19.56 4.60 16.32
C THR A 83 20.99 4.52 15.76
N ARG A 84 21.14 4.37 14.44
CA ARG A 84 22.45 4.40 13.79
C ARG A 84 23.16 5.75 13.98
N VAL A 85 22.45 6.86 13.82
CA VAL A 85 23.02 8.21 13.99
C VAL A 85 23.43 8.45 15.44
N ALA A 86 22.61 8.01 16.39
CA ALA A 86 22.88 8.15 17.82
C ALA A 86 24.09 7.33 18.29
N ASP A 87 24.31 6.14 17.73
CA ASP A 87 25.51 5.36 18.01
C ASP A 87 26.75 6.03 17.39
N ALA A 88 26.65 6.55 16.17
CA ALA A 88 27.75 7.27 15.51
C ALA A 88 28.18 8.55 16.24
N SER A 89 27.28 9.22 16.96
CA SER A 89 27.59 10.44 17.72
C SER A 89 28.15 10.17 19.12
N ARG A 90 28.19 8.91 19.59
CA ARG A 90 28.81 8.54 20.88
C ARG A 90 30.30 8.26 20.76
N ASP A 91 30.77 7.99 19.55
CA ASP A 91 32.17 7.68 19.24
C ASP A 91 32.98 8.93 18.83
N THR A 92 32.35 10.10 18.79
CA THR A 92 32.96 11.43 18.54
C THR A 92 32.99 12.26 19.81
#